data_AF-A0A9D7D834-F1
#
_entry.id   AF-A0A9D7D834-F1
#
_cell.length_a   1.000
_cell.length_b   1.000
_cell.length_c   1.000
_cell.angle_alpha   90.00
_cell.angle_beta   90.00
_cell.angle_gamma   90.00
#
_symmetry.space_group_name_H-M   'P 1'
#
loop_
_entity.id
_entity.type
_entity.pdbx_description
1 polymer ?
#
loop_
_entity_poly.entity_id
_entity_poly.type
_entity_poly.pdbx_seq_one_letter_code
_entity_poly.pdbx_strand_id
1 'polypeptide(L)'
;MSLWIVSSTACTFGALGRIKVDDVTGSWLGNLRAGTITIADDDGVWLEAHDVALDWSPQEVLFGTVRLHAASANSIAIARQPTLLDAKPPTGRSFDIALDQIHIERLTLAEPVVGAAAEFTADLSLDIRDQGLQGLDLTVRRLDS
;
A
#
# COMPACT_ATOMS: atom_id res chain seq x y z
N MET A 1 -6.58 25.70 -21.58
CA MET A 1 -5.84 26.05 -20.35
C MET A 1 -5.98 24.86 -19.43
N SER A 2 -5.00 23.96 -19.44
CA SER A 2 -5.10 22.65 -18.77
C SER A 2 -4.84 22.83 -17.28
N LEU A 3 -5.90 22.65 -16.48
CA LEU A 3 -5.84 22.65 -15.02
C LEU A 3 -5.38 21.27 -14.57
N TRP A 4 -4.11 21.15 -14.19
CA TRP A 4 -3.61 19.97 -13.48
C TRP A 4 -4.01 20.12 -12.02
N ILE A 5 -4.93 19.28 -11.55
CA ILE A 5 -5.27 19.21 -10.13
C ILE A 5 -4.19 18.34 -9.47
N VAL A 6 -3.21 18.97 -8.84
CA VAL A 6 -2.31 18.28 -7.91
C VAL A 6 -3.04 18.22 -6.57
N SER A 7 -3.76 17.12 -6.32
CA SER A 7 -4.35 16.85 -5.00
C SER A 7 -3.34 16.07 -4.18
N SER A 8 -2.80 16.68 -3.13
CA SER A 8 -2.10 15.96 -2.07
C SER A 8 -3.09 15.69 -0.94
N THR A 9 -3.40 14.42 -0.70
CA THR A 9 -4.22 14.00 0.44
C THR A 9 -3.33 13.31 1.45
N ALA A 10 -3.29 13.83 2.68
CA ALA A 10 -2.60 13.22 3.80
C ALA A 10 -3.63 12.56 4.74
N CYS A 11 -3.50 11.26 4.98
CA CYS A 11 -4.35 10.49 5.89
C CYS A 11 -3.50 9.70 6.88
N THR A 12 -3.89 9.66 8.15
CA THR A 12 -3.27 8.77 9.15
C THR A 12 -3.74 7.33 8.94
N PHE A 13 -2.80 6.38 8.85
CA PHE A 13 -3.09 4.95 8.66
C PHE A 13 -2.61 4.15 9.87
N GLY A 14 -3.49 4.00 10.86
CA GLY A 14 -3.22 3.20 12.07
C GLY A 14 -1.90 3.57 12.77
N ALA A 15 -1.16 2.54 13.21
CA ALA A 15 0.18 2.67 13.82
C ALA A 15 1.29 2.99 12.81
N LEU A 16 1.03 2.91 11.50
CA LEU A 16 2.08 2.92 10.46
C LEU A 16 2.47 4.34 9.99
N GLY A 17 1.75 5.36 10.46
CA GLY A 17 2.05 6.76 10.20
C GLY A 17 1.04 7.44 9.27
N ARG A 18 1.54 8.37 8.46
CA ARG A 18 0.79 9.22 7.53
C ARG A 18 1.05 8.77 6.11
N ILE A 19 -0.02 8.58 5.34
CA ILE A 19 0.02 8.31 3.90
C ILE A 19 -0.19 9.62 3.17
N LYS A 20 0.68 9.91 2.21
CA LYS A 20 0.52 10.97 1.22
C LYS A 20 0.38 10.35 -0.16
N VAL A 21 -0.60 10.81 -0.92
CA VAL A 21 -0.84 10.38 -2.30
C VAL A 21 -0.78 11.60 -3.21
N ASP A 22 0.01 11.52 -4.28
CA ASP A 22 0.18 12.56 -5.29
C ASP A 22 -0.18 12.01 -6.69
N ASP A 23 -0.62 12.91 -7.58
CA ASP A 23 -1.03 12.61 -8.97
C ASP A 23 -2.09 11.51 -9.08
N VAL A 24 -3.18 11.68 -8.31
CA VAL A 24 -4.32 10.75 -8.34
C VAL A 24 -5.15 10.97 -9.60
N THR A 25 -5.36 9.90 -10.36
CA THR A 25 -6.20 9.89 -11.56
C THR A 25 -7.13 8.68 -11.58
N GLY A 26 -8.08 8.65 -12.51
CA GLY A 26 -9.07 7.58 -12.63
C GLY A 26 -10.34 7.82 -11.83
N SER A 27 -11.10 6.76 -11.59
CA SER A 27 -12.39 6.82 -10.88
C SER A 27 -12.23 6.31 -9.46
N TRP A 28 -12.75 7.05 -8.48
CA TRP A 28 -12.84 6.55 -7.11
C TRP A 28 -13.63 5.25 -7.01
N LEU A 29 -14.58 5.03 -7.93
CA LEU A 29 -15.43 3.83 -7.96
C LEU A 29 -14.73 2.57 -8.50
N GLY A 30 -13.44 2.67 -8.88
CA GLY A 30 -12.62 1.58 -9.39
C GLY A 30 -11.58 2.09 -10.40
N ASN A 31 -10.49 1.34 -10.60
CA ASN A 31 -9.38 1.73 -11.49
C ASN A 31 -8.74 3.09 -11.14
N LEU A 32 -8.34 3.25 -9.87
CA LEU A 32 -7.54 4.39 -9.41
C LEU A 32 -6.10 4.25 -9.86
N ARG A 33 -5.46 5.38 -10.14
CA ARG A 33 -4.02 5.47 -10.35
C ARG A 33 -3.44 6.58 -9.48
N ALA A 34 -2.23 6.38 -9.00
CA ALA A 34 -1.45 7.39 -8.30
C ALA A 34 -0.03 7.40 -8.85
N GLY A 35 0.48 8.58 -9.19
CA GLY A 35 1.86 8.72 -9.61
C GLY A 35 2.84 8.42 -8.47
N THR A 36 2.55 8.87 -7.25
CA THR A 36 3.40 8.60 -6.08
C THR A 36 2.58 8.41 -4.80
N ILE A 37 2.94 7.40 -4.01
CA ILE A 37 2.44 7.16 -2.65
C ILE A 37 3.63 7.15 -1.71
N THR A 38 3.59 7.94 -0.64
CA THR A 38 4.58 7.89 0.44
C THR A 38 3.93 7.60 1.77
N ILE A 39 4.61 6.83 2.62
CA ILE A 39 4.20 6.58 4.00
C ILE A 39 5.32 7.03 4.93
N ALA A 40 4.96 7.86 5.91
CA ALA A 40 5.88 8.47 6.85
C ALA A 40 5.38 8.32 8.29
N ASP A 41 6.26 7.88 9.20
CA ASP A 41 6.00 7.93 10.64
C ASP A 41 6.62 9.22 11.24
N ASP A 42 6.95 9.22 12.53
CA ASP A 42 7.57 10.36 13.22
C ASP A 42 9.05 10.57 12.82
N ASP A 43 9.74 9.52 12.36
CA ASP A 43 11.12 9.55 11.89
C ASP A 43 11.23 9.83 10.37
N GLY A 44 10.11 10.15 9.72
CA GLY A 44 10.05 10.54 8.30
C GLY A 44 9.53 9.44 7.36
N VAL A 45 9.75 9.61 6.05
CA VAL A 45 9.31 8.64 5.02
C VAL A 45 10.07 7.33 5.17
N TRP A 46 9.36 6.21 5.21
CA TRP A 46 9.95 4.87 5.26
C TRP A 46 9.55 4.00 4.07
N LEU A 47 8.46 4.34 3.39
CA LEU A 47 8.00 3.70 2.15
C LEU A 47 7.63 4.74 1.09
N GLU A 48 8.07 4.51 -0.13
CA GLU A 48 7.69 5.27 -1.32
C GLU A 48 7.33 4.30 -2.45
N ALA A 49 6.26 4.57 -3.18
CA ALA A 49 5.80 3.76 -4.30
C ALA A 49 5.44 4.65 -5.50
N HIS A 50 5.78 4.20 -6.70
CA HIS A 50 5.55 4.92 -7.95
C HIS A 50 4.71 4.14 -8.95
N ASP A 51 3.94 4.89 -9.75
CA ASP A 51 3.05 4.38 -10.80
C ASP A 51 2.12 3.28 -10.28
N VAL A 52 1.39 3.62 -9.22
CA VAL A 52 0.47 2.70 -8.56
C VAL A 52 -0.84 2.66 -9.33
N ALA A 53 -1.33 1.46 -9.63
CA ALA A 53 -2.67 1.24 -10.17
C ALA A 53 -3.45 0.32 -9.23
N LEU A 54 -4.73 0.61 -9.06
CA LEU A 54 -5.59 0.00 -8.06
C LEU A 54 -6.99 -0.24 -8.62
N ASP A 55 -7.41 -1.50 -8.68
CA ASP A 55 -8.78 -1.91 -8.93
C ASP A 55 -9.40 -2.46 -7.65
N TRP A 56 -10.48 -1.82 -7.18
CA TRP A 56 -11.09 -2.10 -5.89
C TRP A 56 -12.60 -1.91 -5.94
N SER A 57 -13.30 -2.49 -4.97
CA SER A 57 -14.75 -2.48 -4.84
C SER A 57 -15.25 -1.56 -3.72
N PRO A 58 -15.49 -0.26 -3.94
CA PRO A 58 -16.03 0.62 -2.89
C PRO A 58 -17.38 0.16 -2.33
N GLN A 59 -18.24 -0.45 -3.16
CA GLN A 59 -19.51 -1.02 -2.70
C GLN A 59 -19.35 -2.11 -1.64
N GLU A 60 -18.23 -2.84 -1.64
CA GLU A 60 -18.01 -3.93 -0.69
C GLU A 60 -17.70 -3.43 0.72
N VAL A 61 -17.21 -2.20 0.84
CA VAL A 61 -16.98 -1.55 2.14
C VAL A 61 -18.30 -1.37 2.90
N LEU A 62 -19.41 -1.15 2.19
CA LEU A 62 -20.76 -1.09 2.77
C LEU A 62 -21.17 -2.42 3.42
N PHE A 63 -20.63 -3.53 2.92
CA PHE A 63 -20.83 -4.88 3.43
C PHE A 63 -19.75 -5.32 4.42
N GLY A 64 -18.83 -4.42 4.78
CA GLY A 64 -17.78 -4.69 5.77
C GLY A 64 -16.47 -5.23 5.19
N THR A 65 -16.28 -5.24 3.87
CA THR A 65 -15.05 -5.75 3.25
C THR A 65 -14.37 -4.70 2.39
N VAL A 66 -13.08 -4.46 2.63
CA VAL A 66 -12.21 -3.72 1.72
C VAL A 66 -11.61 -4.74 0.75
N ARG A 67 -12.18 -4.84 -0.46
CA ARG A 67 -11.67 -5.74 -1.51
C ARG A 67 -10.91 -4.99 -2.60
N LEU A 68 -9.68 -5.41 -2.83
CA LEU A 68 -8.83 -5.03 -3.95
C LEU A 68 -8.73 -6.24 -4.88
N HIS A 69 -9.29 -6.12 -6.08
CA HIS A 69 -9.22 -7.19 -7.09
C HIS A 69 -7.82 -7.27 -7.69
N ALA A 70 -7.22 -6.12 -7.96
CA ALA A 70 -5.87 -6.02 -8.50
C ALA A 70 -5.19 -4.74 -8.03
N ALA A 71 -3.93 -4.84 -7.64
CA ALA A 71 -3.07 -3.68 -7.46
C ALA A 71 -1.71 -3.93 -8.11
N SER A 72 -1.10 -2.86 -8.64
CA SER A 72 0.25 -2.92 -9.19
C SER A 72 1.03 -1.67 -8.85
N ALA A 73 2.35 -1.81 -8.69
CA ALA A 73 3.27 -0.68 -8.61
C ALA A 73 4.50 -0.94 -9.49
N ASN A 74 4.97 0.09 -10.20
CA ASN A 74 6.22 -0.02 -10.96
C ASN A 74 7.42 -0.13 -10.04
N SER A 75 7.44 0.65 -8.95
CA SER A 75 8.46 0.51 -7.93
C SER A 75 7.91 0.79 -6.55
N ILE A 76 8.48 0.09 -5.57
CA ILE A 76 8.31 0.35 -4.15
C ILE A 76 9.70 0.35 -3.52
N ALA A 77 10.05 1.40 -2.79
CA ALA A 77 11.26 1.52 -2.02
C ALA A 77 10.91 1.53 -0.53
N ILE A 78 11.50 0.61 0.24
CA ILE A 78 11.41 0.57 1.69
C ILE A 78 12.77 0.96 2.25
N ALA A 79 12.86 2.17 2.79
CA ALA A 79 14.10 2.76 3.27
C ALA A 79 14.48 2.25 4.67
N ARG A 80 13.48 1.89 5.48
CA ARG A 80 13.64 1.40 6.85
C ARG A 80 12.37 0.72 7.36
N GLN A 81 12.48 0.06 8.50
CA GLN A 81 11.31 -0.39 9.25
C GLN A 81 10.60 0.81 9.90
N PRO A 82 9.25 0.83 9.91
CA PRO A 82 8.50 1.89 10.58
C PRO A 82 8.57 1.75 12.10
N THR A 83 8.63 2.89 12.79
CA THR A 83 8.36 2.95 14.22
C THR A 83 6.84 2.92 14.40
N LEU A 84 6.31 1.85 14.98
CA LEU A 84 4.87 1.73 15.23
C LEU A 84 4.43 2.81 16.22
N LEU A 85 3.60 3.73 15.76
CA LEU A 85 2.97 4.72 16.61
C LEU A 85 2.01 4.03 17.60
N ASP A 86 1.80 4.66 18.76
CA ASP A 86 0.77 4.23 19.72
C ASP A 86 -0.61 4.30 19.03
N ALA A 87 -1.06 3.18 18.46
CA ALA A 87 -2.37 3.09 17.85
C ALA A 87 -3.42 3.09 18.96
N LYS A 88 -4.24 4.15 18.97
CA LYS A 88 -5.50 4.12 19.71
C LYS A 88 -6.29 2.90 19.21
N PRO A 89 -6.80 2.02 20.09
CA PRO A 89 -7.59 0.88 19.65
C PRO A 89 -8.70 1.36 18.71
N PRO A 90 -8.93 0.69 17.57
CA PRO A 90 -9.87 1.17 16.57
C PRO A 90 -11.24 1.34 17.22
N THR A 91 -11.70 2.58 17.34
CA THR A 91 -13.00 2.91 17.95
C THR A 91 -14.16 2.73 16.95
N GLY A 92 -13.96 1.91 15.91
CA GLY A 92 -14.87 1.76 14.77
C GLY A 92 -15.16 0.30 14.42
N ARG A 93 -16.03 0.11 13.42
CA ARG A 93 -16.33 -1.20 12.85
C ARG A 93 -15.06 -1.82 12.25
N SER A 94 -14.78 -3.07 12.61
CA SER A 94 -13.74 -3.88 11.93
C SER A 94 -14.18 -4.16 10.50
N PHE A 95 -13.23 -4.06 9.56
CA PHE A 95 -13.43 -4.44 8.18
C PHE A 95 -12.60 -5.68 7.88
N ASP A 96 -13.16 -6.58 7.08
CA ASP A 96 -12.40 -7.62 6.41
C ASP A 96 -11.57 -6.99 5.28
N ILE A 97 -10.42 -7.58 4.98
CA ILE A 97 -9.51 -7.10 3.94
C ILE A 97 -9.24 -8.28 3.00
N ALA A 98 -9.56 -8.10 1.72
CA ALA A 98 -9.27 -9.07 0.67
C ALA A 98 -8.43 -8.41 -0.42
N LEU A 99 -7.22 -8.89 -0.61
CA LEU A 99 -6.29 -8.47 -1.66
C LEU A 99 -6.09 -9.68 -2.58
N ASP A 100 -6.76 -9.68 -3.72
CA ASP A 100 -6.82 -10.86 -4.58
C ASP A 100 -5.51 -11.02 -5.38
N GLN A 101 -4.99 -9.92 -5.95
CA GLN A 101 -3.73 -9.92 -6.68
C GLN A 101 -2.98 -8.59 -6.51
N ILE A 102 -1.77 -8.66 -6.00
CA ILE A 102 -0.84 -7.52 -5.93
C ILE A 102 0.44 -7.88 -6.66
N HIS A 103 0.85 -7.04 -7.60
CA HIS A 103 2.09 -7.19 -8.35
C HIS A 103 3.03 -6.00 -8.14
N ILE A 104 4.30 -6.28 -7.87
CA ILE A 104 5.35 -5.27 -7.71
C ILE A 104 6.48 -5.60 -8.66
N GLU A 105 6.69 -4.72 -9.65
CA GLU A 105 7.74 -4.90 -10.66
C GLU A 105 9.14 -4.76 -10.04
N ARG A 106 9.34 -3.77 -9.16
CA ARG A 106 10.59 -3.55 -8.44
C ARG A 106 10.36 -3.14 -6.98
N LEU A 107 10.65 -4.04 -6.06
CA LEU A 107 10.72 -3.79 -4.62
C LEU A 107 12.19 -3.63 -4.22
N THR A 108 12.56 -2.43 -3.76
CA THR A 108 13.89 -2.13 -3.23
C THR A 108 13.83 -2.10 -1.72
N LEU A 109 14.64 -2.94 -1.07
CA LEU A 109 14.79 -2.96 0.38
C LEU A 109 16.17 -2.41 0.73
N ALA A 110 16.22 -1.35 1.52
CA ALA A 110 17.47 -0.80 1.99
C ALA A 110 18.13 -1.68 3.06
N GLU A 111 19.42 -1.50 3.28
CA GLU A 111 20.21 -2.24 4.28
C GLU A 111 19.57 -2.26 5.68
N PRO A 112 18.97 -1.17 6.20
CA PRO A 112 18.29 -1.20 7.51
C PRO A 112 17.10 -2.14 7.59
N VAL A 113 16.57 -2.62 6.46
CA VAL A 113 15.38 -3.49 6.41
C VAL A 113 15.76 -4.97 6.40
N VAL A 114 16.76 -5.35 5.58
CA VAL A 114 17.13 -6.77 5.35
C VAL A 114 18.63 -7.06 5.53
N GLY A 115 19.39 -6.13 6.10
CA GLY A 115 20.82 -6.27 6.40
C GLY A 115 21.76 -6.06 5.21
N ALA A 116 21.23 -5.96 3.98
CA ALA A 116 21.93 -5.55 2.78
C ALA A 116 20.92 -4.91 1.81
N ALA A 117 21.32 -3.94 1.00
CA ALA A 117 20.45 -3.44 -0.06
C ALA A 117 20.16 -4.56 -1.07
N ALA A 118 18.89 -4.74 -1.45
CA ALA A 118 18.48 -5.77 -2.38
C ALA A 118 17.23 -5.37 -3.16
N GLU A 119 17.11 -5.89 -4.38
CA GLU A 119 16.00 -5.63 -5.29
C GLU A 119 15.25 -6.93 -5.64
N PHE A 120 13.93 -6.84 -5.65
CA PHE A 120 13.04 -7.96 -5.89
C PHE A 120 11.89 -7.59 -6.83
N THR A 121 11.25 -8.58 -7.41
CA THR A 121 9.85 -8.50 -7.84
C THR A 121 9.02 -9.32 -6.87
N ALA A 122 7.77 -8.95 -6.67
CA ALA A 122 6.89 -9.64 -5.75
C ALA A 122 5.45 -9.76 -6.26
N ASP A 123 4.84 -10.90 -5.98
CA ASP A 123 3.42 -11.18 -6.16
C ASP A 123 2.82 -11.56 -4.81
N LEU A 124 1.66 -11.00 -4.48
CA LEU A 124 1.02 -11.16 -3.16
C LEU A 124 -0.50 -11.31 -3.30
N SER A 125 -1.08 -12.20 -2.50
CA SER A 125 -2.51 -12.18 -2.15
C SER A 125 -2.69 -12.31 -0.63
N LEU A 126 -3.76 -11.71 -0.10
CA LEU A 126 -4.00 -11.60 1.34
C LEU A 126 -5.50 -11.63 1.63
N ASP A 127 -5.93 -12.47 2.57
CA ASP A 127 -7.30 -12.46 3.12
C ASP A 127 -7.23 -12.37 4.65
N ILE A 128 -7.81 -11.30 5.20
CA ILE A 128 -7.93 -11.05 6.63
C ILE A 128 -9.42 -10.92 6.93
N ARG A 129 -9.92 -11.78 7.83
CA ARG A 129 -11.32 -11.75 8.28
C ARG A 129 -11.41 -11.90 9.78
N ASP A 130 -12.38 -11.20 10.38
CA ASP A 130 -12.60 -11.20 11.82
C ASP A 130 -11.31 -10.86 12.61
N GLN A 131 -10.49 -9.96 12.06
CA GLN A 131 -9.18 -9.56 12.61
C GLN A 131 -8.10 -10.66 12.59
N GLY A 132 -8.37 -11.81 11.97
CA GLY A 132 -7.42 -12.91 11.78
C GLY A 132 -6.96 -13.05 10.34
N LEU A 133 -5.68 -13.38 10.14
CA LEU A 133 -5.14 -13.76 8.84
C LEU A 133 -5.70 -15.12 8.42
N GLN A 134 -6.45 -15.15 7.32
CA GLN A 134 -7.06 -16.36 6.76
C GLN A 134 -6.21 -16.95 5.63
N GLY A 135 -5.54 -16.09 4.87
CA GLY A 135 -4.67 -16.50 3.77
C GLY A 135 -3.60 -15.47 3.47
N LEU A 136 -2.40 -15.96 3.17
CA LEU A 136 -1.28 -15.17 2.67
C LEU A 136 -0.53 -16.03 1.66
N ASP A 137 -0.50 -15.59 0.41
CA ASP A 137 0.43 -16.11 -0.59
C ASP A 137 1.37 -14.98 -0.97
N LEU A 138 2.67 -15.22 -0.85
CA LEU A 138 3.70 -14.24 -1.16
C LEU A 138 4.81 -14.94 -1.92
N THR A 139 4.99 -14.54 -3.17
CA THR A 139 6.11 -14.96 -4.02
C THR A 139 7.03 -13.77 -4.22
N VAL A 140 8.32 -13.95 -3.93
CA VAL A 140 9.34 -12.91 -4.11
C VAL A 140 10.49 -13.50 -4.91
N ARG A 141 10.95 -12.77 -5.92
CA ARG A 141 12.09 -13.16 -6.75
C ARG A 141 13.11 -12.03 -6.80
N ARG A 142 14.37 -12.37 -6.50
CA ARG A 142 15.49 -11.43 -6.54
C ARG A 142 15.79 -10.99 -7.97
N LEU A 143 16.10 -9.71 -8.18
CA LEU A 143 16.39 -9.10 -9.48
C LEU A 143 17.89 -8.91 -9.73
N ASP A 144 18.67 -8.69 -8.68
CA ASP A 144 20.11 -8.39 -8.69
C ASP A 144 21.00 -9.65 -8.59
N SER A 145 20.58 -10.77 -9.19
CA SER A 145 21.35 -12.03 -9.23
C SER A 145 22.41 -12.07 -10.33
#